data_AF-A0A7V4Y9C5-F1
#
_entry.id   AF-A0A7V4Y9C5-F1
#
_cell.length_a   1.000
_cell.length_b   1.000
_cell.length_c   1.000
_cell.angle_alpha   90.00
_cell.angle_beta   90.00
_cell.angle_gamma   90.00
#
_symmetry.space_group_name_H-M   'P 1'
#
loop_
_entity.id
_entity.type
_entity.pdbx_description
1 polymer ?
#
loop_
_entity_poly.entity_id
_entity_poly.type
_entity_poly.pdbx_seq_one_letter_code
_entity_poly.pdbx_strand_id
1 'polypeptide(L)'
;MKKIVFSFLASLFLLSLFSFSFLKLKPFSTASLSQIPKTQDNENLKAVSEKLDSLNSKLDSFSSRLDSLYQNFSDFKNLSPRKESKEEKEIAKEENQEFCEIPDETETKKEVIFNEICWMGDEKSFKNEWLEIKNLTEKEIDLSGWQVLSEKIKFAFPEGAKILPGEILLLAREGTNFGVKPDFLFKNSIKNEKENLYLFDQNCDLEDFVKADPKWEAGDKEKKLTAERKKDLSWQTSENPGGTPKKENSQGRPVETEKKKEETKTEEKKVEKQKETPQLSLSFPKEVFANQEFEVSVSAWQFEEKNYDLKISLLFEGKNISEIFNPKEKTWQSSNYYLKEIFKGPSFSGNFKLIFKNENIVGDAQISAKVRESGSEKIVAEFSEKIKILQTTIFVSPQNLPQEKEQEKECVDINHASVEELEKITGVGPTIAQRIVENRPYSSLDDLIKVKGIGEVTLQKIKDQGLACVK
;
A
#
# COMPACT_ATOMS: atom_id res chain seq x y z
N MET A 1 26.50 -8.11 24.27
CA MET A 1 26.75 -6.79 23.66
C MET A 1 27.02 -6.81 22.14
N LYS A 2 26.75 -7.91 21.41
CA LYS A 2 26.95 -8.00 19.94
C LYS A 2 25.67 -7.84 19.10
N LYS A 3 24.48 -7.73 19.71
CA LYS A 3 23.19 -7.56 19.02
C LYS A 3 22.68 -6.11 18.92
N ILE A 4 23.38 -5.14 19.51
CA ILE A 4 22.99 -3.70 19.47
C ILE A 4 23.79 -2.93 18.40
N VAL A 5 24.89 -3.47 17.90
CA VAL A 5 25.77 -2.78 16.92
C VAL A 5 25.25 -2.91 15.47
N PHE A 6 24.54 -3.99 15.14
CA PHE A 6 24.02 -4.19 13.77
C PHE A 6 22.78 -3.37 13.43
N SER A 7 22.01 -2.93 14.44
CA SER A 7 20.82 -2.07 14.22
C SER A 7 21.18 -0.60 13.96
N PHE A 8 22.42 -0.17 14.25
CA PHE A 8 22.83 1.23 14.09
C PHE A 8 23.59 1.51 12.78
N LEU A 9 24.19 0.48 12.16
CA LEU A 9 24.96 0.64 10.92
C LEU A 9 24.10 0.61 9.64
N ALA A 10 22.92 -0.02 9.67
CA ALA A 10 21.97 0.02 8.55
C ALA A 10 21.27 1.39 8.41
N SER A 11 21.22 2.20 9.47
CA SER A 11 20.60 3.53 9.43
C SER A 11 21.58 4.65 9.03
N LEU A 12 22.89 4.42 9.04
CA LEU A 12 23.90 5.42 8.66
C LEU A 12 24.35 5.33 7.19
N PHE A 13 24.07 4.23 6.49
CA PHE A 13 24.37 4.14 5.05
C PHE A 13 23.33 4.88 4.18
N LEU A 14 22.15 5.17 4.72
CA LEU A 14 21.10 5.97 4.07
C LEU A 14 21.33 7.49 4.17
N LEU A 15 22.38 7.95 4.86
CA LEU A 15 22.70 9.38 5.00
C LEU A 15 23.92 9.84 4.18
N SER A 16 24.59 8.96 3.42
CA SER A 16 25.74 9.31 2.58
C SER A 16 25.40 9.70 1.14
N LEU A 17 24.13 9.63 0.72
CA LEU A 17 23.70 10.04 -0.63
C LEU A 17 22.96 11.39 -0.69
N PHE A 18 22.68 12.02 0.46
CA PHE A 18 22.30 13.42 0.48
C PHE A 18 23.55 14.30 0.50
N SER A 19 24.13 14.51 -0.68
CA SER A 19 24.89 15.73 -0.95
C SER A 19 23.91 16.91 -0.92
N PHE A 20 23.53 17.36 0.27
CA PHE A 20 22.84 18.63 0.42
C PHE A 20 23.84 19.73 0.07
N SER A 21 23.65 20.33 -1.10
CA SER A 21 23.96 21.74 -1.30
C SER A 21 23.42 22.50 -0.10
N PHE A 22 24.32 22.96 0.77
CA PHE A 22 23.99 23.79 1.92
C PHE A 22 23.17 25.01 1.44
N LEU A 23 21.86 25.01 1.71
CA LEU A 23 21.14 26.25 1.90
C LEU A 23 21.79 26.92 3.12
N LYS A 24 22.69 27.88 2.87
CA LYS A 24 23.00 28.91 3.85
C LYS A 24 21.72 29.73 4.06
N LEU A 25 20.85 29.28 4.96
CA LEU A 25 19.84 30.16 5.54
C LEU A 25 20.62 31.22 6.33
N LYS A 26 20.58 32.46 5.84
CA LYS A 26 21.09 33.62 6.59
C LYS A 26 20.35 33.66 7.93
N PRO A 27 21.03 34.00 9.05
CA PRO A 27 20.34 34.21 10.31
C PRO A 27 19.30 35.33 10.10
N PHE A 28 18.05 35.04 10.45
CA PHE A 28 17.01 36.07 10.52
C PHE A 28 17.48 37.10 11.55
N SER A 29 17.91 38.26 11.09
CA SER A 29 18.25 39.39 11.94
C SER A 29 16.98 39.86 12.66
N THR A 30 17.00 39.89 13.98
CA THR A 30 15.96 40.43 14.86
C THR A 30 15.85 41.96 14.81
N ALA A 31 16.11 42.57 13.66
CA ALA A 31 16.03 44.01 13.44
C ALA A 31 14.81 44.36 12.57
N SER A 32 13.60 43.99 13.02
CA SER A 32 12.36 44.64 12.55
C SER A 32 11.17 44.39 13.48
N LEU A 33 11.38 44.58 14.79
CA LEU A 33 10.30 44.51 15.80
C LEU A 33 10.11 45.82 16.57
N SER A 34 10.76 46.92 16.14
CA SER A 34 10.62 48.24 16.77
C SER A 34 9.49 49.10 16.19
N GLN A 35 8.63 48.58 15.31
CA GLN A 35 7.56 49.37 14.67
C GLN A 35 6.13 48.83 14.85
N ILE A 36 5.88 47.92 15.80
CA ILE A 36 4.51 47.45 16.07
C ILE A 36 3.89 48.32 17.18
N PRO A 37 2.70 48.93 16.96
CA PRO A 37 2.03 49.74 17.97
C PRO A 37 1.65 48.88 19.18
N LYS A 38 1.87 49.41 20.38
CA LYS A 38 1.44 48.78 21.64
C LYS A 38 -0.09 48.84 21.74
N THR A 39 -0.78 47.74 21.46
CA THR A 39 -2.16 47.50 21.90
C THR A 39 -2.33 46.07 22.40
N GLN A 40 -3.15 45.92 23.44
CA GLN A 40 -3.43 44.71 24.23
C GLN A 40 -3.62 43.44 23.40
N ASP A 41 -2.63 42.56 23.44
CA ASP A 41 -2.76 41.09 23.58
C ASP A 41 -1.35 40.50 23.82
N ASN A 42 -0.78 40.82 24.99
CA ASN A 42 0.65 40.64 25.26
C ASN A 42 1.00 39.33 25.98
N GLU A 43 0.02 38.49 26.33
CA GLU A 43 0.30 37.18 26.97
C GLU A 43 0.52 36.07 25.94
N ASN A 44 -0.29 36.02 24.86
CA ASN A 44 -0.16 35.01 23.82
C ASN A 44 1.12 35.19 22.98
N LEU A 45 1.52 36.42 22.67
CA LEU A 45 2.76 36.72 21.96
C LEU A 45 4.01 36.37 22.79
N LYS A 46 3.95 36.58 24.11
CA LYS A 46 5.04 36.20 25.02
C LYS A 46 5.14 34.68 25.14
N ALA A 47 4.02 33.97 25.25
CA ALA A 47 3.99 32.51 25.27
C ALA A 47 4.47 31.89 23.94
N VAL A 48 4.19 32.52 22.81
CA VAL A 48 4.70 32.10 21.49
C VAL A 48 6.20 32.36 21.39
N SER A 49 6.70 33.52 21.85
CA SER A 49 8.14 33.82 21.90
C SER A 49 8.90 32.83 22.79
N GLU A 50 8.39 32.55 23.99
CA GLU A 50 9.02 31.60 24.92
C GLU A 50 9.05 30.17 24.35
N LYS A 51 8.01 29.76 23.62
CA LYS A 51 8.02 28.48 22.89
C LYS A 51 9.02 28.47 21.73
N LEU A 52 9.16 29.59 21.02
CA LEU A 52 10.11 29.73 19.91
C LEU A 52 11.56 29.66 20.42
N ASP A 53 11.86 30.33 21.54
CA ASP A 53 13.15 30.30 22.21
C ASP A 53 13.46 28.89 22.75
N SER A 54 12.44 28.21 23.31
CA SER A 54 12.55 26.81 23.72
C SER A 54 12.87 25.89 22.54
N LEU A 55 12.27 26.11 21.37
CA LEU A 55 12.56 25.32 20.17
C LEU A 55 13.96 25.60 19.62
N ASN A 56 14.40 26.86 19.59
CA ASN A 56 15.75 27.23 19.15
C ASN A 56 16.82 26.62 20.06
N SER A 57 16.63 26.66 21.38
CA SER A 57 17.58 26.03 22.32
C SER A 57 17.67 24.50 22.15
N LYS A 58 16.54 23.84 21.82
CA LYS A 58 16.54 22.41 21.48
C LYS A 58 17.25 22.13 20.15
N LEU A 59 17.11 23.02 19.17
CA LEU A 59 17.78 22.90 17.88
C LEU A 59 19.29 23.06 18.02
N ASP A 60 19.77 23.99 18.85
CA ASP A 60 21.19 24.16 19.16
C ASP A 60 21.75 22.96 19.95
N SER A 61 20.96 22.41 20.88
CA SER A 61 21.31 21.16 21.58
C SER A 61 21.41 19.97 20.62
N PHE A 62 20.62 19.95 19.55
CA PHE A 62 20.65 18.89 18.57
C PHE A 62 21.83 19.06 17.61
N SER A 63 22.10 20.30 17.18
CA SER A 63 23.26 20.64 16.34
C SER A 63 24.58 20.30 17.03
N SER A 64 24.74 20.63 18.31
CA SER A 64 25.95 20.30 19.07
C SER A 64 26.15 18.78 19.27
N ARG A 65 25.07 18.00 19.38
CA ARG A 65 25.14 16.52 19.38
C ARG A 65 25.55 15.96 18.02
N LEU A 66 25.08 16.57 16.93
CA LEU A 66 25.47 16.23 15.56
C LEU A 66 26.95 16.52 15.31
N ASP A 67 27.46 17.67 15.77
CA ASP A 67 28.87 18.02 15.64
C ASP A 67 29.77 17.07 16.45
N SER A 68 29.34 16.67 17.65
CA SER A 68 30.02 15.65 18.46
C SER A 68 30.08 14.29 17.78
N LEU A 69 28.99 13.86 17.13
CA LEU A 69 28.94 12.60 16.38
C LEU A 69 29.82 12.67 15.13
N TYR A 70 29.87 13.83 14.47
CA TYR A 70 30.69 14.04 13.29
C TYR A 70 32.19 14.02 13.62
N GLN A 71 32.61 14.63 14.73
CA GLN A 71 34.00 14.61 15.20
C GLN A 71 34.47 13.20 15.57
N ASN A 72 33.63 12.41 16.25
CA ASN A 72 33.91 11.01 16.55
C ASN A 72 34.06 10.15 15.28
N PHE A 73 33.38 10.52 14.19
CA PHE A 73 33.44 9.81 12.91
C PHE A 73 34.67 10.22 12.08
N SER A 74 35.13 11.46 12.18
CA SER A 74 36.38 11.92 11.53
C SER A 74 37.64 11.33 12.15
N ASP A 75 37.64 11.03 13.45
CA ASP A 75 38.75 10.36 14.12
C ASP A 75 38.94 8.91 13.65
N PHE A 76 37.86 8.24 13.23
CA PHE A 76 37.90 6.90 12.63
C PHE A 76 38.56 6.85 11.25
N LYS A 77 38.52 7.95 10.49
CA LYS A 77 39.09 8.04 9.13
C LYS A 77 40.59 8.29 9.10
N ASN A 78 41.21 8.66 10.23
CA ASN A 78 42.63 9.02 10.30
C ASN A 78 43.56 7.89 10.79
N LEU A 79 43.10 6.65 10.82
CA LEU A 79 43.96 5.48 11.02
C LEU A 79 44.63 5.10 9.68
N SER A 80 45.95 5.30 9.62
CA SER A 80 46.84 4.97 8.49
C SER A 80 46.76 3.47 8.09
N PRO A 81 47.07 3.09 6.82
CA PRO A 81 46.83 1.75 6.31
C PRO A 81 47.77 0.74 6.97
N ARG A 82 47.21 -0.27 7.65
CA ARG A 82 47.95 -1.46 8.10
C ARG A 82 47.83 -2.55 7.04
N LYS A 83 48.96 -3.11 6.62
CA LYS A 83 49.09 -4.13 5.58
C LYS A 83 48.07 -5.27 5.74
N GLU A 84 47.29 -5.48 4.69
CA GLU A 84 46.28 -6.53 4.52
C GLU A 84 46.86 -7.92 4.79
N SER A 85 46.20 -8.69 5.65
CA SER A 85 46.52 -10.10 5.91
C SER A 85 45.62 -11.01 5.06
N LYS A 86 46.12 -12.22 4.77
CA LYS A 86 45.48 -13.22 3.89
C LYS A 86 44.09 -13.70 4.37
N GLU A 87 43.69 -13.44 5.61
CA GLU A 87 42.37 -13.81 6.14
C GLU A 87 41.25 -12.85 5.70
N GLU A 88 41.55 -11.61 5.30
CA GLU A 88 40.56 -10.69 4.72
C GLU A 88 40.22 -11.02 3.26
N LYS A 89 41.06 -11.83 2.58
CA LYS A 89 40.76 -12.32 1.22
C LYS A 89 39.70 -13.43 1.18
N GLU A 90 39.37 -14.03 2.31
CA GLU A 90 38.29 -15.04 2.38
C GLU A 90 36.93 -14.44 2.75
N ILE A 91 36.88 -13.23 3.34
CA ILE A 91 35.62 -12.55 3.70
C ILE A 91 35.13 -11.61 2.58
N ALA A 92 35.98 -11.26 1.61
CA ALA A 92 35.60 -10.51 0.40
C ALA A 92 35.12 -11.39 -0.77
N LYS A 93 34.54 -12.56 -0.47
CA LYS A 93 33.99 -13.50 -1.47
C LYS A 93 32.46 -13.51 -1.59
N GLU A 94 31.76 -12.61 -0.91
CA GLU A 94 30.31 -12.43 -1.08
C GLU A 94 29.98 -11.00 -1.54
N GLU A 95 30.00 -10.82 -2.85
CA GLU A 95 29.00 -10.07 -3.63
C GLU A 95 29.34 -10.32 -5.12
N ASN A 96 29.28 -11.59 -5.52
CA ASN A 96 29.21 -11.92 -6.94
C ASN A 96 27.92 -12.73 -7.11
N GLN A 97 26.78 -12.04 -7.01
CA GLN A 97 25.51 -12.64 -7.37
C GLN A 97 25.57 -12.94 -8.86
N GLU A 98 25.67 -14.23 -9.19
CA GLU A 98 25.78 -14.70 -10.56
C GLU A 98 24.41 -14.56 -11.24
N PHE A 99 24.36 -13.78 -12.32
CA PHE A 99 23.16 -13.59 -13.11
C PHE A 99 23.10 -14.63 -14.22
N CYS A 100 21.91 -15.12 -14.51
CA CYS A 100 21.68 -16.12 -15.54
C CYS A 100 22.15 -15.64 -16.92
N GLU A 101 22.67 -16.56 -17.72
CA GLU A 101 23.01 -16.29 -19.12
C GLU A 101 21.74 -16.24 -19.97
N ILE A 102 21.65 -15.27 -20.88
CA ILE A 102 20.51 -15.13 -21.78
C ILE A 102 20.61 -16.22 -22.85
N PRO A 103 19.63 -17.14 -22.97
CA PRO A 103 19.68 -18.25 -23.90
C PRO A 103 19.39 -17.81 -25.35
N ASP A 104 19.89 -18.58 -26.32
CA ASP A 104 19.55 -18.44 -27.74
C ASP A 104 18.15 -19.02 -28.07
N GLU A 105 17.71 -20.02 -27.30
CA GLU A 105 16.39 -20.65 -27.42
C GLU A 105 15.40 -20.05 -26.42
N THR A 106 14.12 -19.98 -26.79
CA THR A 106 13.07 -19.24 -26.04
C THR A 106 11.93 -20.13 -25.56
N GLU A 107 12.20 -21.41 -25.34
CA GLU A 107 11.24 -22.31 -24.72
C GLU A 107 11.05 -21.91 -23.24
N THR A 108 9.79 -21.85 -22.81
CA THR A 108 9.38 -21.26 -21.53
C THR A 108 8.42 -22.19 -20.81
N LYS A 109 8.61 -22.36 -19.49
CA LYS A 109 7.73 -23.18 -18.64
C LYS A 109 6.36 -22.52 -18.39
N LYS A 110 6.34 -21.19 -18.29
CA LYS A 110 5.15 -20.34 -18.08
C LYS A 110 4.37 -20.68 -16.81
N GLU A 111 5.05 -21.09 -15.75
CA GLU A 111 4.41 -21.25 -14.43
C GLU A 111 4.17 -19.87 -13.80
N VAL A 112 5.19 -19.01 -13.86
CA VAL A 112 5.09 -17.58 -13.58
C VAL A 112 5.39 -16.82 -14.87
N ILE A 113 4.55 -15.84 -15.20
CA ILE A 113 4.65 -15.09 -16.46
C ILE A 113 4.81 -13.61 -16.22
N PHE A 114 5.31 -12.87 -17.21
CA PHE A 114 5.07 -11.43 -17.29
C PHE A 114 3.59 -11.20 -17.62
N ASN A 115 2.89 -10.49 -16.74
CA ASN A 115 1.45 -10.29 -16.82
C ASN A 115 1.07 -8.97 -17.50
N GLU A 116 1.74 -7.88 -17.12
CA GLU A 116 1.50 -6.54 -17.63
C GLU A 116 2.78 -5.70 -17.55
N ILE A 117 3.01 -4.83 -18.54
CA ILE A 117 4.25 -4.05 -18.68
C ILE A 117 3.92 -2.60 -19.04
N CYS A 118 4.40 -1.68 -18.21
CA CYS A 118 4.39 -0.24 -18.42
C CYS A 118 5.81 0.26 -18.68
N TRP A 119 6.23 0.24 -19.95
CA TRP A 119 7.58 0.68 -20.33
C TRP A 119 7.69 2.19 -20.60
N MET A 120 6.57 2.89 -20.73
CA MET A 120 6.52 4.30 -21.16
C MET A 120 6.37 5.31 -20.02
N GLY A 121 6.28 4.84 -18.78
CA GLY A 121 5.86 5.64 -17.64
C GLY A 121 4.40 6.09 -17.71
N ASP A 122 4.02 7.03 -16.84
CA ASP A 122 2.68 7.60 -16.82
C ASP A 122 2.69 9.08 -17.28
N GLU A 123 1.57 9.78 -17.10
CA GLU A 123 1.44 11.21 -17.41
C GLU A 123 2.31 12.10 -16.50
N LYS A 124 2.63 11.65 -15.28
CA LYS A 124 3.42 12.42 -14.32
C LYS A 124 4.91 12.30 -14.60
N SER A 125 5.36 11.12 -15.00
CA SER A 125 6.78 10.83 -15.16
C SER A 125 7.02 9.64 -16.08
N PHE A 126 7.91 9.82 -17.06
CA PHE A 126 8.48 8.72 -17.84
C PHE A 126 9.26 7.72 -16.99
N LYS A 127 9.61 8.05 -15.74
CA LYS A 127 10.29 7.14 -14.82
C LYS A 127 9.34 6.16 -14.15
N ASN A 128 8.02 6.39 -14.23
CA ASN A 128 7.01 5.55 -13.57
C ASN A 128 6.79 4.24 -14.37
N GLU A 129 7.89 3.55 -14.63
CA GLU A 129 7.96 2.29 -15.37
C GLU A 129 7.80 1.13 -14.38
N TRP A 130 7.07 0.11 -14.79
CA TRP A 130 6.84 -1.07 -13.98
C TRP A 130 6.51 -2.28 -14.85
N LEU A 131 6.66 -3.45 -14.24
CA LEU A 131 6.28 -4.73 -14.81
C LEU A 131 5.59 -5.57 -13.73
N GLU A 132 4.74 -6.48 -14.16
CA GLU A 132 4.07 -7.43 -13.28
C GLU A 132 4.45 -8.85 -13.64
N ILE A 133 4.53 -9.67 -12.60
CA ILE A 133 4.57 -11.12 -12.75
C ILE A 133 3.32 -11.75 -12.12
N LYS A 134 2.84 -12.86 -12.70
CA LYS A 134 1.67 -13.59 -12.20
C LYS A 134 1.95 -15.08 -12.14
N ASN A 135 1.59 -15.71 -11.02
CA ASN A 135 1.64 -17.15 -10.85
C ASN A 135 0.38 -17.80 -11.44
N LEU A 136 0.53 -18.63 -12.47
CA LEU A 136 -0.57 -19.33 -13.14
C LEU A 136 -0.87 -20.71 -12.53
N THR A 137 -0.04 -21.16 -11.58
CA THR A 137 -0.19 -22.46 -10.95
C THR A 137 -1.16 -22.42 -9.77
N GLU A 138 -1.56 -23.61 -9.29
CA GLU A 138 -2.38 -23.77 -8.08
C GLU A 138 -1.52 -23.87 -6.79
N LYS A 139 -0.21 -23.61 -6.88
CA LYS A 139 0.72 -23.75 -5.75
C LYS A 139 1.44 -22.43 -5.45
N GLU A 140 1.81 -22.24 -4.18
CA GLU A 140 2.76 -21.19 -3.81
C GLU A 140 4.13 -21.52 -4.44
N ILE A 141 4.75 -20.52 -5.06
CA ILE A 141 6.09 -20.63 -5.66
C ILE A 141 7.05 -19.78 -4.84
N ASP A 142 8.19 -20.37 -4.49
CA ASP A 142 9.33 -19.65 -3.89
C ASP A 142 10.12 -18.97 -5.00
N LEU A 143 10.17 -17.64 -4.96
CA LEU A 143 10.87 -16.79 -5.91
C LEU A 143 12.31 -16.49 -5.46
N SER A 144 12.76 -17.00 -4.31
CA SER A 144 14.13 -16.73 -3.82
C SER A 144 15.18 -17.02 -4.90
N GLY A 145 15.97 -16.01 -5.26
CA GLY A 145 17.02 -16.14 -6.27
C GLY A 145 16.56 -16.14 -7.73
N TRP A 146 15.24 -16.11 -8.01
CA TRP A 146 14.71 -15.89 -9.35
C TRP A 146 15.17 -14.53 -9.88
N GLN A 147 15.19 -14.37 -11.20
CA GLN A 147 15.78 -13.19 -11.84
C GLN A 147 14.89 -12.59 -12.93
N VAL A 148 14.82 -11.27 -12.97
CA VAL A 148 14.28 -10.50 -14.10
C VAL A 148 15.43 -9.80 -14.79
N LEU A 149 15.69 -10.20 -16.03
CA LEU A 149 16.84 -9.74 -16.80
C LEU A 149 16.44 -9.04 -18.09
N SER A 150 17.28 -8.10 -18.48
CA SER A 150 17.30 -7.42 -19.77
C SER A 150 18.73 -6.95 -20.07
N GLU A 151 18.98 -6.31 -21.21
CA GLU A 151 20.29 -5.68 -21.47
C GLU A 151 20.67 -4.67 -20.37
N LYS A 152 19.69 -3.98 -19.77
CA LYS A 152 19.90 -2.94 -18.75
C LYS A 152 19.37 -3.32 -17.38
N ILE A 153 18.36 -4.18 -17.30
CA ILE A 153 17.74 -4.56 -16.04
C ILE A 153 18.40 -5.83 -15.54
N LYS A 154 18.89 -5.77 -14.31
CA LYS A 154 19.42 -6.91 -13.56
C LYS A 154 18.78 -6.89 -12.20
N PHE A 155 17.71 -7.65 -12.05
CA PHE A 155 16.96 -7.76 -10.80
C PHE A 155 16.92 -9.22 -10.38
N ALA A 156 17.05 -9.44 -9.08
CA ALA A 156 16.89 -10.75 -8.49
C ALA A 156 16.01 -10.64 -7.25
N PHE A 157 15.13 -11.61 -7.10
CA PHE A 157 14.22 -11.68 -5.97
C PHE A 157 15.01 -12.06 -4.70
N PRO A 158 14.76 -11.36 -3.58
CA PRO A 158 15.46 -11.61 -2.33
C PRO A 158 15.06 -12.96 -1.72
N GLU A 159 15.89 -13.46 -0.81
CA GLU A 159 15.57 -14.66 -0.02
C GLU A 159 14.23 -14.50 0.71
N GLY A 160 13.39 -15.53 0.63
CA GLY A 160 12.04 -15.58 1.21
C GLY A 160 10.96 -14.92 0.36
N ALA A 161 11.27 -14.38 -0.83
CA ALA A 161 10.27 -13.90 -1.76
C ALA A 161 9.39 -15.06 -2.26
N LYS A 162 8.08 -14.87 -2.27
CA LYS A 162 7.10 -15.90 -2.62
C LYS A 162 5.96 -15.29 -3.43
N ILE A 163 5.29 -16.11 -4.22
CA ILE A 163 4.08 -15.74 -4.95
C ILE A 163 3.01 -16.83 -4.82
N LEU A 164 1.83 -16.44 -4.31
CA LEU A 164 0.70 -17.32 -4.09
C LEU A 164 0.00 -17.69 -5.42
N PRO A 165 -0.83 -18.75 -5.43
CA PRO A 165 -1.62 -19.11 -6.62
C PRO A 165 -2.46 -17.94 -7.14
N GLY A 166 -2.29 -17.59 -8.42
CA GLY A 166 -3.01 -16.49 -9.06
C GLY A 166 -2.59 -15.08 -8.62
N GLU A 167 -1.64 -14.94 -7.69
CA GLU A 167 -1.17 -13.65 -7.19
C GLU A 167 -0.38 -12.90 -8.27
N ILE A 168 -0.46 -11.57 -8.20
CA ILE A 168 0.25 -10.64 -9.08
C ILE A 168 1.20 -9.81 -8.22
N LEU A 169 2.49 -9.84 -8.56
CA LEU A 169 3.51 -9.02 -7.91
C LEU A 169 3.96 -7.91 -8.84
N LEU A 170 4.06 -6.70 -8.29
CA LEU A 170 4.41 -5.49 -9.02
C LEU A 170 5.86 -5.10 -8.76
N LEU A 171 6.66 -5.05 -9.82
CA LEU A 171 8.03 -4.56 -9.80
C LEU A 171 8.07 -3.19 -10.47
N ALA A 172 8.55 -2.16 -9.77
CA ALA A 172 8.64 -0.81 -10.33
C ALA A 172 10.09 -0.30 -10.39
N ARG A 173 10.36 0.62 -11.31
CA ARG A 173 11.68 1.25 -11.37
C ARG A 173 11.94 2.09 -10.12
N GLU A 174 13.17 2.06 -9.60
CA GLU A 174 13.59 2.95 -8.52
C GLU A 174 13.30 4.43 -8.82
N GLY A 175 12.71 5.12 -7.85
CA GLY A 175 12.31 6.53 -8.00
C GLY A 175 10.96 6.74 -8.68
N THR A 176 10.24 5.66 -9.01
CA THR A 176 8.85 5.71 -9.43
C THR A 176 7.97 6.26 -8.31
N ASN A 177 7.02 7.12 -8.67
CA ASN A 177 6.02 7.67 -7.75
C ASN A 177 4.65 7.68 -8.45
N PHE A 178 4.02 6.50 -8.47
CA PHE A 178 2.66 6.23 -8.92
C PHE A 178 1.84 5.72 -7.74
N GLY A 179 0.51 5.86 -7.80
CA GLY A 179 -0.39 5.68 -6.65
C GLY A 179 -0.54 4.25 -6.12
N VAL A 180 0.30 3.31 -6.56
CA VAL A 180 0.32 1.91 -6.13
C VAL A 180 1.70 1.59 -5.58
N LYS A 181 1.76 1.02 -4.38
CA LYS A 181 3.02 0.61 -3.76
C LYS A 181 3.54 -0.65 -4.47
N PRO A 182 4.75 -0.63 -5.04
CA PRO A 182 5.35 -1.81 -5.64
C PRO A 182 5.81 -2.81 -4.56
N ASP A 183 5.83 -4.09 -4.94
CA ASP A 183 6.33 -5.18 -4.10
C ASP A 183 7.86 -5.22 -4.13
N PHE A 184 8.47 -4.97 -5.30
CA PHE A 184 9.91 -4.83 -5.45
C PHE A 184 10.30 -3.65 -6.32
N LEU A 185 11.56 -3.23 -6.20
CA LEU A 185 12.14 -2.16 -7.00
C LEU A 185 13.28 -2.70 -7.85
N PHE A 186 13.28 -2.35 -9.15
CA PHE A 186 14.39 -2.65 -10.05
C PHE A 186 15.10 -1.37 -10.50
N LYS A 187 16.35 -1.51 -10.95
CA LYS A 187 17.19 -0.41 -11.45
C LYS A 187 17.13 -0.32 -12.97
N ASN A 188 17.42 0.88 -13.48
CA ASN A 188 17.46 1.24 -14.90
C ASN A 188 16.07 1.27 -15.59
N SER A 189 16.04 1.79 -16.81
CA SER A 189 14.81 1.98 -17.60
C SER A 189 14.51 0.79 -18.50
N ILE A 190 13.23 0.55 -18.76
CA ILE A 190 12.77 -0.35 -19.82
C ILE A 190 12.82 0.41 -21.16
N LYS A 191 13.39 -0.15 -22.24
CA LYS A 191 13.43 0.56 -23.53
C LYS A 191 12.07 0.57 -24.20
N ASN A 192 11.83 1.62 -25.00
CA ASN A 192 10.60 1.76 -25.81
C ASN A 192 10.54 0.79 -27.01
N GLU A 193 11.68 0.22 -27.42
CA GLU A 193 11.85 -0.68 -28.54
C GLU A 193 13.17 -1.42 -28.41
N LYS A 194 13.32 -2.54 -29.12
CA LYS A 194 14.50 -3.43 -29.07
C LYS A 194 14.85 -3.81 -27.62
N GLU A 195 13.82 -4.14 -26.84
CA GLU A 195 13.94 -4.63 -25.47
C GLU A 195 13.55 -6.11 -25.44
N ASN A 196 14.29 -6.89 -24.67
CA ASN A 196 13.94 -8.27 -24.37
C ASN A 196 13.95 -8.43 -22.85
N LEU A 197 12.85 -8.93 -22.30
CA LEU A 197 12.73 -9.25 -20.88
C LEU A 197 12.70 -10.76 -20.69
N TYR A 198 13.46 -11.22 -19.70
CA TYR A 198 13.58 -12.63 -19.35
C TYR A 198 13.24 -12.80 -17.88
N LEU A 199 12.41 -13.78 -17.57
CA LEU A 199 12.14 -14.23 -16.21
C LEU A 199 12.76 -15.61 -16.06
N PHE A 200 13.67 -15.75 -15.10
CA PHE A 200 14.36 -16.99 -14.79
C PHE A 200 14.00 -17.50 -13.40
N ASP A 201 13.94 -18.82 -13.25
CA ASP A 201 13.90 -19.46 -11.94
C ASP A 201 15.27 -19.46 -11.24
N GLN A 202 15.31 -20.01 -10.02
CA GLN A 202 16.53 -20.12 -9.22
C GLN A 202 17.65 -20.98 -9.86
N ASN A 203 17.33 -21.83 -10.83
CA ASN A 203 18.27 -22.69 -11.55
C ASN A 203 18.68 -22.11 -12.91
N CYS A 204 18.27 -20.87 -13.21
CA CYS A 204 18.42 -20.23 -14.51
C CYS A 204 17.67 -20.91 -15.65
N ASP A 205 16.60 -21.66 -15.36
CA ASP A 205 15.66 -22.08 -16.40
C ASP A 205 14.72 -20.91 -16.75
N LEU A 206 14.39 -20.77 -18.03
CA LEU A 206 13.55 -19.67 -18.52
C LEU A 206 12.06 -19.95 -18.26
N GLU A 207 11.43 -19.06 -17.49
CA GLU A 207 10.02 -19.15 -17.09
C GLU A 207 9.10 -18.40 -18.06
N ASP A 208 9.45 -17.16 -18.40
CA ASP A 208 8.76 -16.40 -19.45
C ASP A 208 9.73 -15.43 -20.16
N PHE A 209 9.34 -15.06 -21.37
CA PHE A 209 10.12 -14.21 -22.24
C PHE A 209 9.22 -13.24 -23.00
N VAL A 210 9.65 -11.98 -23.07
CA VAL A 210 8.97 -10.93 -23.84
C VAL A 210 9.94 -10.29 -24.80
N LYS A 211 9.58 -10.32 -26.08
CA LYS A 211 10.36 -9.72 -27.17
C LYS A 211 9.68 -8.45 -27.66
N ALA A 212 10.35 -7.32 -27.52
CA ALA A 212 9.94 -6.03 -28.06
C ALA A 212 10.88 -5.58 -29.19
N ASP A 213 11.20 -6.48 -30.12
CA ASP A 213 12.10 -6.23 -31.26
C ASP A 213 11.39 -6.56 -32.59
N PRO A 214 11.10 -5.56 -33.45
CA PRO A 214 11.54 -4.16 -33.34
C PRO A 214 10.70 -3.31 -32.39
N LYS A 215 9.53 -3.77 -31.92
CA LYS A 215 8.62 -3.00 -31.05
C LYS A 215 7.84 -3.91 -30.12
N TRP A 216 7.25 -3.34 -29.07
CA TRP A 216 6.28 -4.04 -28.21
C TRP A 216 5.08 -4.54 -29.03
N GLU A 217 4.61 -5.76 -28.75
CA GLU A 217 3.47 -6.37 -29.44
C GLU A 217 2.15 -5.63 -29.16
N ALA A 218 2.06 -4.99 -28.00
CA ALA A 218 0.89 -4.26 -27.55
C ALA A 218 1.28 -3.04 -26.71
N GLY A 219 0.28 -2.25 -26.32
CA GLY A 219 0.40 -0.98 -25.61
C GLY A 219 0.63 0.21 -26.55
N ASP A 220 0.53 1.43 -26.02
CA ASP A 220 0.62 2.67 -26.76
C ASP A 220 1.30 3.73 -25.87
N LYS A 221 2.51 4.14 -26.25
CA LYS A 221 3.30 5.11 -25.51
C LYS A 221 2.64 6.48 -25.42
N GLU A 222 2.01 6.94 -26.50
CA GLU A 222 1.42 8.27 -26.58
C GLU A 222 0.15 8.35 -25.72
N LYS A 223 -0.63 7.26 -25.72
CA LYS A 223 -1.85 7.13 -24.90
C LYS A 223 -1.60 6.57 -23.50
N LYS A 224 -0.34 6.32 -23.13
CA LYS A 224 0.08 5.71 -21.86
C LYS A 224 -0.60 4.37 -21.57
N LEU A 225 -0.88 3.58 -22.60
CA LEU A 225 -1.50 2.26 -22.48
C LEU A 225 -0.43 1.19 -22.38
N THR A 226 -0.51 0.37 -21.35
CA THR A 226 0.39 -0.76 -21.08
C THR A 226 0.15 -1.93 -22.05
N ALA A 227 1.14 -2.81 -22.15
CA ALA A 227 0.97 -4.13 -22.75
C ALA A 227 0.56 -5.10 -21.65
N GLU A 228 -0.53 -5.83 -21.84
CA GLU A 228 -1.05 -6.80 -20.86
C GLU A 228 -1.39 -8.14 -21.52
N ARG A 229 -1.30 -9.24 -20.79
CA ARG A 229 -1.63 -10.59 -21.28
C ARG A 229 -3.14 -10.85 -21.23
N LYS A 230 -3.64 -11.56 -22.24
CA LYS A 230 -4.96 -12.20 -22.23
C LYS A 230 -4.91 -13.55 -21.49
N LYS A 231 -6.10 -14.15 -21.30
CA LYS A 231 -6.25 -15.52 -20.78
C LYS A 231 -5.57 -16.58 -21.66
N ASP A 232 -5.45 -16.35 -22.97
CA ASP A 232 -4.74 -17.22 -23.90
C ASP A 232 -3.23 -16.90 -23.99
N LEU A 233 -2.74 -16.02 -23.10
CA LEU A 233 -1.38 -15.50 -23.04
C LEU A 233 -0.96 -14.66 -24.24
N SER A 234 -1.83 -14.32 -25.18
CA SER A 234 -1.50 -13.32 -26.20
C SER A 234 -1.44 -11.91 -25.59
N TRP A 235 -0.64 -11.02 -26.19
CA TRP A 235 -0.57 -9.63 -25.75
C TRP A 235 -1.76 -8.81 -26.28
N GLN A 236 -2.22 -7.86 -25.47
CA GLN A 236 -3.18 -6.83 -25.86
C GLN A 236 -2.84 -5.48 -25.24
N THR A 237 -3.36 -4.42 -25.85
CA THR A 237 -3.25 -3.06 -25.32
C THR A 237 -4.30 -2.89 -24.25
N SER A 238 -3.89 -2.44 -23.06
CA SER A 238 -4.81 -2.19 -21.97
C SER A 238 -5.91 -1.21 -22.34
N GLU A 239 -7.07 -1.41 -21.74
CA GLU A 239 -8.24 -0.56 -21.95
C GLU A 239 -7.96 0.88 -21.50
N ASN A 240 -7.30 1.03 -20.35
CA ASN A 240 -7.10 2.30 -19.66
C ASN A 240 -5.62 2.73 -19.59
N PRO A 241 -5.33 4.04 -19.72
CA PRO A 241 -3.98 4.57 -19.47
C PRO A 241 -3.46 4.21 -18.08
N GLY A 242 -2.20 3.82 -18.00
CA GLY A 242 -1.56 3.39 -16.77
C GLY A 242 -1.93 1.97 -16.33
N GLY A 243 -2.72 1.23 -17.12
CA GLY A 243 -2.91 -0.21 -16.93
C GLY A 243 -3.69 -0.62 -15.69
N THR A 244 -3.45 -1.85 -15.24
CA THR A 244 -4.12 -2.46 -14.08
C THR A 244 -3.14 -2.89 -12.97
N PRO A 245 -2.27 -2.00 -12.46
CA PRO A 245 -1.26 -2.38 -11.47
C PRO A 245 -1.86 -3.07 -10.23
N LYS A 246 -1.37 -4.27 -9.92
CA LYS A 246 -1.80 -5.23 -8.89
C LYS A 246 -3.22 -5.75 -9.02
N LYS A 247 -3.80 -5.72 -10.23
CA LYS A 247 -5.17 -6.16 -10.49
C LYS A 247 -5.21 -7.05 -11.74
N GLU A 248 -6.34 -7.73 -11.94
CA GLU A 248 -6.54 -8.51 -13.16
C GLU A 248 -6.54 -7.59 -14.39
N ASN A 249 -5.90 -8.05 -15.46
CA ASN A 249 -5.80 -7.36 -16.74
C ASN A 249 -7.18 -7.01 -17.29
N SER A 250 -7.23 -5.91 -18.05
CA SER A 250 -8.48 -5.42 -18.62
C SER A 250 -9.03 -6.35 -19.72
N GLN A 251 -10.19 -6.01 -20.30
CA GLN A 251 -10.68 -6.71 -21.50
C GLN A 251 -9.93 -6.31 -22.78
N GLY A 252 -9.00 -5.37 -22.66
CA GLY A 252 -8.27 -4.79 -23.78
C GLY A 252 -9.16 -3.86 -24.60
N ARG A 253 -8.55 -3.06 -25.46
CA ARG A 253 -9.32 -2.24 -26.39
C ARG A 253 -9.93 -3.10 -27.50
N PRO A 254 -11.15 -2.78 -27.97
CA PRO A 254 -11.68 -3.37 -29.19
C PRO A 254 -10.66 -3.13 -30.31
N VAL A 255 -10.19 -4.20 -30.94
CA VAL A 255 -9.31 -4.10 -32.10
C VAL A 255 -10.11 -3.40 -33.20
N GLU A 256 -9.84 -2.12 -33.44
CA GLU A 256 -10.17 -1.52 -34.72
C GLU A 256 -9.41 -2.34 -35.75
N THR A 257 -10.13 -3.15 -36.53
CA THR A 257 -9.54 -3.93 -37.61
C THR A 257 -8.89 -2.96 -38.60
N GLU A 258 -7.58 -2.74 -38.43
CA GLU A 258 -6.73 -2.07 -39.39
C GLU A 258 -6.75 -2.89 -40.68
N LYS A 259 -7.59 -2.48 -41.62
CA LYS A 259 -7.40 -2.85 -43.02
C LYS A 259 -6.01 -2.36 -43.40
N LYS A 260 -5.10 -3.30 -43.66
CA LYS A 260 -3.80 -3.10 -44.32
C LYS A 260 -3.95 -2.01 -45.39
N LYS A 261 -3.35 -0.85 -45.16
CA LYS A 261 -3.09 0.14 -46.22
C LYS A 261 -1.65 -0.03 -46.64
N GLU A 262 -1.47 -0.73 -47.76
CA GLU A 262 -0.31 -0.54 -48.61
C GLU A 262 -0.21 0.92 -49.02
N GLU A 263 1.03 1.35 -49.14
CA GLU A 263 1.47 2.69 -49.47
C GLU A 263 0.86 3.18 -50.79
N THR A 264 0.28 4.39 -50.79
CA THR A 264 0.56 5.35 -51.88
C THR A 264 0.25 6.78 -51.47
N LYS A 265 1.33 7.57 -51.54
CA LYS A 265 1.52 9.03 -51.58
C LYS A 265 0.31 9.98 -51.71
N THR A 266 0.39 11.01 -50.87
CA THR A 266 -0.04 12.43 -51.03
C THR A 266 -1.42 12.73 -51.60
N GLU A 267 -2.27 13.35 -50.78
CA GLU A 267 -2.76 14.71 -51.04
C GLU A 267 -3.44 15.28 -49.79
N GLU A 268 -3.08 16.52 -49.46
CA GLU A 268 -3.57 17.29 -48.33
C GLU A 268 -5.08 17.54 -48.46
N LYS A 269 -5.87 17.06 -47.48
CA LYS A 269 -7.24 17.53 -47.28
C LYS A 269 -7.49 17.88 -45.81
N LYS A 270 -7.89 19.15 -45.63
CA LYS A 270 -8.36 19.82 -44.41
C LYS A 270 -8.95 18.86 -43.39
N VAL A 271 -8.33 18.87 -42.20
CA VAL A 271 -8.86 18.29 -40.97
C VAL A 271 -10.10 19.07 -40.55
N GLU A 272 -11.27 18.52 -40.83
CA GLU A 272 -12.48 18.86 -40.10
C GLU A 272 -12.40 18.08 -38.78
N LYS A 273 -12.22 18.82 -37.67
CA LYS A 273 -12.09 18.30 -36.31
C LYS A 273 -13.35 17.49 -35.96
N GLN A 274 -13.31 16.17 -36.11
CA GLN A 274 -14.30 15.30 -35.49
C GLN A 274 -14.16 15.47 -33.97
N LYS A 275 -15.22 15.97 -33.34
CA LYS A 275 -15.25 16.25 -31.91
C LYS A 275 -15.38 14.93 -31.17
N GLU A 276 -14.25 14.41 -30.68
CA GLU A 276 -14.21 13.22 -29.83
C GLU A 276 -15.12 13.40 -28.60
N THR A 277 -15.98 12.42 -28.32
CA THR A 277 -16.97 12.50 -27.23
C THR A 277 -16.33 12.12 -25.90
N PRO A 278 -16.52 12.90 -24.81
CA PRO A 278 -15.95 12.57 -23.51
C PRO A 278 -16.33 11.17 -23.02
N GLN A 279 -15.36 10.44 -22.49
CA GLN A 279 -15.50 9.07 -22.01
C GLN A 279 -15.18 8.97 -20.53
N LEU A 280 -15.88 8.09 -19.82
CA LEU A 280 -15.74 7.90 -18.38
C LEU A 280 -15.83 6.40 -18.06
N SER A 281 -14.90 5.92 -17.25
CA SER A 281 -14.86 4.54 -16.75
C SER A 281 -14.57 4.52 -15.25
N LEU A 282 -15.05 3.48 -14.59
CA LEU A 282 -14.77 3.18 -13.18
C LEU A 282 -14.15 1.78 -13.05
N SER A 283 -13.17 1.65 -12.16
CA SER A 283 -12.67 0.37 -11.64
C SER A 283 -12.96 0.29 -10.14
N PHE A 284 -13.67 -0.75 -9.72
CA PHE A 284 -14.17 -0.92 -8.36
C PHE A 284 -14.34 -2.42 -8.06
N PRO A 285 -14.30 -2.83 -6.77
CA PRO A 285 -14.60 -4.22 -6.39
C PRO A 285 -16.02 -4.60 -6.81
N LYS A 286 -16.19 -5.76 -7.45
CA LYS A 286 -17.51 -6.24 -7.86
C LYS A 286 -18.39 -6.66 -6.68
N GLU A 287 -17.75 -7.01 -5.57
CA GLU A 287 -18.37 -7.35 -4.30
C GLU A 287 -17.76 -6.50 -3.18
N VAL A 288 -18.61 -5.93 -2.34
CA VAL A 288 -18.24 -5.04 -1.24
C VAL A 288 -19.06 -5.39 0.00
N PHE A 289 -18.45 -5.31 1.18
CA PHE A 289 -19.15 -5.59 2.43
C PHE A 289 -19.78 -4.32 3.01
N ALA A 290 -20.98 -4.44 3.58
CA ALA A 290 -21.63 -3.33 4.28
C ALA A 290 -20.72 -2.74 5.37
N ASN A 291 -20.75 -1.43 5.58
CA ASN A 291 -19.94 -0.73 6.61
C ASN A 291 -18.42 -0.77 6.41
N GLN A 292 -17.93 -1.21 5.25
CA GLN A 292 -16.51 -1.09 4.91
C GLN A 292 -16.28 0.07 3.95
N GLU A 293 -15.14 0.75 4.11
CA GLU A 293 -14.63 1.63 3.07
C GLU A 293 -14.13 0.79 1.89
N PHE A 294 -14.34 1.28 0.69
CA PHE A 294 -13.77 0.70 -0.51
C PHE A 294 -13.33 1.80 -1.49
N GLU A 295 -12.35 1.47 -2.32
CA GLU A 295 -11.79 2.40 -3.29
C GLU A 295 -12.39 2.19 -4.68
N VAL A 296 -12.65 3.32 -5.34
CA VAL A 296 -13.11 3.40 -6.73
C VAL A 296 -12.11 4.24 -7.50
N SER A 297 -11.50 3.65 -8.52
CA SER A 297 -10.65 4.35 -9.48
C SER A 297 -11.52 4.90 -10.61
N VAL A 298 -11.30 6.16 -10.97
CA VAL A 298 -12.02 6.87 -12.03
C VAL A 298 -11.03 7.18 -13.14
N SER A 299 -11.40 6.90 -14.38
CA SER A 299 -10.65 7.30 -15.57
C SER A 299 -11.56 8.07 -16.51
N ALA A 300 -11.15 9.26 -16.89
CA ALA A 300 -11.88 10.18 -17.76
C ALA A 300 -10.95 10.61 -18.91
N TRP A 301 -11.42 10.59 -20.15
CA TRP A 301 -10.64 11.00 -21.33
C TRP A 301 -11.52 11.63 -22.42
N GLN A 302 -10.91 12.26 -23.42
CA GLN A 302 -11.62 12.98 -24.50
C GLN A 302 -12.44 14.18 -24.02
N PHE A 303 -11.99 14.82 -22.94
CA PHE A 303 -12.59 16.06 -22.45
C PHE A 303 -11.98 17.30 -23.13
N GLU A 304 -12.72 18.42 -23.09
CA GLU A 304 -12.17 19.73 -23.48
C GLU A 304 -11.30 20.32 -22.36
N GLU A 305 -10.46 21.30 -22.67
CA GLU A 305 -9.58 22.02 -21.74
C GLU A 305 -10.36 22.93 -20.77
N LYS A 306 -11.13 22.33 -19.86
CA LYS A 306 -12.04 22.97 -18.91
C LYS A 306 -11.95 22.30 -17.54
N ASN A 307 -12.57 22.91 -16.52
CA ASN A 307 -12.68 22.34 -15.18
C ASN A 307 -13.92 21.45 -15.08
N TYR A 308 -13.82 20.31 -14.40
CA TYR A 308 -14.93 19.35 -14.27
C TYR A 308 -15.22 18.96 -12.82
N ASP A 309 -16.51 18.87 -12.51
CA ASP A 309 -17.06 18.32 -11.28
C ASP A 309 -17.27 16.81 -11.47
N LEU A 310 -17.03 16.02 -10.43
CA LEU A 310 -17.23 14.56 -10.43
C LEU A 310 -18.19 14.14 -9.32
N LYS A 311 -19.14 13.26 -9.63
CA LYS A 311 -19.99 12.59 -8.65
C LYS A 311 -19.88 11.09 -8.83
N ILE A 312 -19.60 10.36 -7.75
CA ILE A 312 -19.60 8.88 -7.71
C ILE A 312 -20.59 8.47 -6.64
N SER A 313 -21.56 7.63 -6.97
CA SER A 313 -22.70 7.31 -6.10
C SER A 313 -23.05 5.83 -6.19
N LEU A 314 -23.38 5.22 -5.05
CA LEU A 314 -24.07 3.93 -4.99
C LEU A 314 -25.58 4.15 -4.88
N LEU A 315 -26.33 3.44 -5.71
CA LEU A 315 -27.79 3.47 -5.80
C LEU A 315 -28.33 2.08 -5.50
N PHE A 316 -29.17 1.97 -4.47
CA PHE A 316 -29.93 0.76 -4.16
C PHE A 316 -31.41 1.09 -4.28
N GLU A 317 -32.13 0.35 -5.13
CA GLU A 317 -33.54 0.63 -5.46
C GLU A 317 -33.78 2.11 -5.86
N GLY A 318 -32.82 2.70 -6.59
CA GLY A 318 -32.87 4.10 -7.03
C GLY A 318 -32.56 5.15 -5.96
N LYS A 319 -32.28 4.76 -4.71
CA LYS A 319 -31.89 5.67 -3.62
C LYS A 319 -30.38 5.68 -3.43
N ASN A 320 -29.82 6.87 -3.20
CA ASN A 320 -28.40 7.01 -2.89
C ASN A 320 -28.08 6.49 -1.48
N ILE A 321 -27.11 5.57 -1.40
CA ILE A 321 -26.76 4.87 -0.15
C ILE A 321 -25.29 5.02 0.24
N SER A 322 -24.52 5.89 -0.42
CA SER A 322 -23.09 6.07 -0.11
C SER A 322 -22.71 7.48 0.30
N GLU A 323 -21.62 7.58 1.05
CA GLU A 323 -20.82 8.78 1.22
C GLU A 323 -19.52 8.63 0.44
N ILE A 324 -18.90 9.76 0.13
CA ILE A 324 -17.63 9.85 -0.58
C ILE A 324 -16.68 10.74 0.21
N PHE A 325 -15.42 10.33 0.31
CA PHE A 325 -14.39 11.14 0.94
C PHE A 325 -13.99 12.28 -0.02
N ASN A 326 -14.13 13.52 0.44
CA ASN A 326 -13.71 14.70 -0.30
C ASN A 326 -12.22 14.98 -0.03
N PRO A 327 -11.31 14.76 -1.00
CA PRO A 327 -9.88 14.90 -0.77
C PRO A 327 -9.44 16.37 -0.57
N LYS A 328 -10.19 17.34 -1.08
CA LYS A 328 -9.88 18.77 -0.92
C LYS A 328 -10.20 19.26 0.49
N GLU A 329 -11.36 18.86 1.00
CA GLU A 329 -11.85 19.27 2.33
C GLU A 329 -11.43 18.30 3.45
N LYS A 330 -10.89 17.13 3.09
CA LYS A 330 -10.49 16.05 4.02
C LYS A 330 -11.64 15.60 4.93
N THR A 331 -12.86 15.57 4.40
CA THR A 331 -14.06 15.18 5.14
C THR A 331 -14.92 14.21 4.31
N TRP A 332 -15.71 13.40 5.00
CA TRP A 332 -16.78 12.64 4.36
C TRP A 332 -17.94 13.56 4.01
N GLN A 333 -18.52 13.34 2.82
CA GLN A 333 -19.73 14.03 2.39
C GLN A 333 -20.69 13.04 1.71
N SER A 334 -21.99 13.36 1.75
CA SER A 334 -23.00 12.61 1.00
C SER A 334 -22.65 12.58 -0.49
N SER A 335 -22.64 11.38 -1.08
CA SER A 335 -22.32 11.18 -2.50
C SER A 335 -23.41 11.63 -3.47
N ASN A 336 -24.51 12.20 -2.96
CA ASN A 336 -25.48 12.93 -3.77
C ASN A 336 -24.88 14.21 -4.39
N TYR A 337 -23.86 14.77 -3.74
CA TYR A 337 -23.22 16.02 -4.16
C TYR A 337 -21.99 15.75 -5.02
N TYR A 338 -21.75 16.65 -5.98
CA TYR A 338 -20.53 16.63 -6.79
C TYR A 338 -19.33 17.08 -5.95
N LEU A 339 -18.23 16.36 -6.07
CA LEU A 339 -16.91 16.85 -5.75
C LEU A 339 -16.52 17.92 -6.78
N LYS A 340 -16.13 19.10 -6.29
CA LYS A 340 -15.96 20.30 -7.11
C LYS A 340 -14.58 20.39 -7.73
N GLU A 341 -14.54 20.74 -9.02
CA GLU A 341 -13.30 21.00 -9.78
C GLU A 341 -12.26 19.89 -9.57
N ILE A 342 -12.68 18.62 -9.66
CA ILE A 342 -11.81 17.48 -9.39
C ILE A 342 -10.68 17.37 -10.40
N PHE A 343 -10.95 17.74 -11.66
CA PHE A 343 -9.93 17.72 -12.68
C PHE A 343 -10.12 18.83 -13.71
N LYS A 344 -9.03 19.09 -14.44
CA LYS A 344 -8.98 20.02 -15.55
C LYS A 344 -8.27 19.34 -16.72
N GLY A 345 -8.76 19.58 -17.93
CA GLY A 345 -8.09 19.14 -19.15
C GLY A 345 -8.70 17.90 -19.78
N PRO A 346 -8.02 17.31 -20.78
CA PRO A 346 -8.58 16.30 -21.66
C PRO A 346 -8.64 14.90 -21.04
N SER A 347 -7.85 14.63 -20.01
CA SER A 347 -7.80 13.36 -19.29
C SER A 347 -7.73 13.58 -17.79
N PHE A 348 -8.16 12.56 -17.04
CA PHE A 348 -8.02 12.49 -15.59
C PHE A 348 -8.04 11.04 -15.11
N SER A 349 -7.18 10.74 -14.13
CA SER A 349 -7.23 9.49 -13.38
C SER A 349 -7.11 9.78 -11.88
N GLY A 350 -7.92 9.13 -11.06
CA GLY A 350 -7.91 9.33 -9.61
C GLY A 350 -8.63 8.24 -8.83
N ASN A 351 -8.22 8.04 -7.57
CA ASN A 351 -8.83 7.09 -6.65
C ASN A 351 -9.71 7.83 -5.63
N PHE A 352 -10.88 7.29 -5.33
CA PHE A 352 -11.86 7.85 -4.42
C PHE A 352 -12.33 6.79 -3.42
N LYS A 353 -12.45 7.17 -2.16
CA LYS A 353 -12.99 6.31 -1.11
C LYS A 353 -14.48 6.52 -0.96
N LEU A 354 -15.24 5.42 -0.94
CA LEU A 354 -16.66 5.40 -0.66
C LEU A 354 -16.94 4.56 0.60
N ILE A 355 -18.00 4.92 1.30
CA ILE A 355 -18.55 4.15 2.44
C ILE A 355 -20.09 4.14 2.35
N PHE A 356 -20.72 3.15 2.97
CA PHE A 356 -22.18 3.03 3.03
C PHE A 356 -22.77 3.95 4.11
N LYS A 357 -23.94 4.54 3.83
CA LYS A 357 -24.71 5.34 4.80
C LYS A 357 -25.50 4.52 5.81
N ASN A 358 -25.77 3.24 5.53
CA ASN A 358 -26.69 2.41 6.30
C ASN A 358 -26.17 0.98 6.44
N GLU A 359 -26.33 0.39 7.62
CA GLU A 359 -25.64 -0.82 8.05
C GLU A 359 -26.30 -2.14 7.64
N ASN A 360 -27.48 -2.10 7.01
CA ASN A 360 -28.32 -3.28 6.77
C ASN A 360 -28.74 -3.49 5.31
N ILE A 361 -27.99 -2.96 4.34
CA ILE A 361 -28.30 -3.13 2.91
C ILE A 361 -27.46 -4.27 2.36
N VAL A 362 -28.13 -5.30 1.81
CA VAL A 362 -27.51 -6.47 1.19
C VAL A 362 -28.23 -6.75 -0.12
N GLY A 363 -27.47 -7.06 -1.17
CA GLY A 363 -28.00 -7.38 -2.49
C GLY A 363 -27.37 -6.56 -3.61
N ASP A 364 -28.00 -6.60 -4.78
CA ASP A 364 -27.51 -5.90 -5.96
C ASP A 364 -27.78 -4.39 -5.85
N ALA A 365 -26.74 -3.59 -6.03
CA ALA A 365 -26.79 -2.15 -6.16
C ALA A 365 -26.19 -1.72 -7.50
N GLN A 366 -26.31 -0.43 -7.79
CA GLN A 366 -25.74 0.20 -8.97
C GLN A 366 -24.72 1.24 -8.54
N ILE A 367 -23.47 1.10 -8.98
CA ILE A 367 -22.50 2.17 -8.89
C ILE A 367 -22.62 3.05 -10.12
N SER A 368 -22.53 4.36 -9.92
CA SER A 368 -22.61 5.35 -11.00
C SER A 368 -21.57 6.44 -10.80
N ALA A 369 -20.99 6.91 -11.90
CA ALA A 369 -20.23 8.15 -11.92
C ALA A 369 -20.76 9.10 -12.98
N LYS A 370 -20.73 10.39 -12.66
CA LYS A 370 -21.20 11.46 -13.54
C LYS A 370 -20.20 12.60 -13.50
N VAL A 371 -19.85 13.09 -14.68
CA VAL A 371 -18.98 14.25 -14.87
C VAL A 371 -19.78 15.36 -15.53
N ARG A 372 -19.59 16.58 -15.03
CA ARG A 372 -20.16 17.81 -15.63
C ARG A 372 -19.10 18.90 -15.65
N GLU A 373 -19.23 19.84 -16.58
CA GLU A 373 -18.42 21.07 -16.55
C GLU A 373 -18.68 21.84 -15.25
N SER A 374 -17.62 22.34 -14.61
CA SER A 374 -17.72 23.05 -13.33
C SER A 374 -18.57 24.31 -13.51
N GLY A 375 -19.57 24.50 -12.64
CA GLY A 375 -20.55 25.59 -12.76
C GLY A 375 -21.69 25.33 -13.75
N SER A 376 -21.69 24.21 -14.47
CA SER A 376 -22.79 23.78 -15.35
C SER A 376 -23.63 22.67 -14.69
N GLU A 377 -24.89 22.54 -15.11
CA GLU A 377 -25.76 21.42 -14.75
C GLU A 377 -25.69 20.26 -15.75
N LYS A 378 -25.13 20.50 -16.94
CA LYS A 378 -25.10 19.52 -18.03
C LYS A 378 -24.06 18.44 -17.76
N ILE A 379 -24.53 17.19 -17.65
CA ILE A 379 -23.66 16.00 -17.61
C ILE A 379 -23.02 15.83 -19.00
N VAL A 380 -21.70 15.68 -19.01
CA VAL A 380 -20.90 15.51 -20.23
C VAL A 380 -20.39 14.09 -20.42
N ALA A 381 -20.31 13.31 -19.33
CA ALA A 381 -20.04 11.88 -19.36
C ALA A 381 -20.69 11.20 -18.15
N GLU A 382 -21.17 9.97 -18.33
CA GLU A 382 -21.68 9.15 -17.25
C GLU A 382 -21.29 7.68 -17.46
N PHE A 383 -21.13 6.99 -16.35
CA PHE A 383 -20.83 5.57 -16.28
C PHE A 383 -21.77 4.95 -15.24
N SER A 384 -22.24 3.73 -15.51
CA SER A 384 -22.94 2.97 -14.48
C SER A 384 -22.85 1.47 -14.69
N GLU A 385 -22.70 0.74 -13.59
CA GLU A 385 -22.60 -0.71 -13.60
C GLU A 385 -23.17 -1.30 -12.30
N LYS A 386 -23.40 -2.61 -12.26
CA LYS A 386 -23.85 -3.34 -11.08
C LYS A 386 -22.68 -3.60 -10.12
N ILE A 387 -23.00 -3.58 -8.83
CA ILE A 387 -22.11 -3.95 -7.74
C ILE A 387 -22.91 -4.74 -6.70
N LYS A 388 -22.33 -5.79 -6.14
CA LYS A 388 -23.00 -6.61 -5.13
C LYS A 388 -22.57 -6.19 -3.73
N ILE A 389 -23.56 -5.92 -2.88
CA ILE A 389 -23.34 -5.61 -1.47
C ILE A 389 -23.57 -6.89 -0.67
N LEU A 390 -22.52 -7.35 0.00
CA LEU A 390 -22.54 -8.51 0.88
C LEU A 390 -22.78 -8.08 2.31
N GLN A 391 -23.46 -8.94 3.07
CA GLN A 391 -23.54 -8.76 4.51
C GLN A 391 -22.14 -8.92 5.09
N THR A 392 -21.77 -8.04 6.01
CA THR A 392 -20.55 -8.20 6.80
C THR A 392 -20.74 -9.40 7.71
N THR A 393 -20.29 -10.57 7.26
CA THR A 393 -20.11 -11.69 8.15
C THR A 393 -19.01 -11.30 9.10
N ILE A 394 -19.34 -11.18 10.39
CA ILE A 394 -18.34 -11.15 11.44
C ILE A 394 -17.58 -12.47 11.33
N PHE A 395 -16.46 -12.46 10.59
CA PHE A 395 -15.49 -13.53 10.64
C PHE A 395 -14.85 -13.44 12.02
N VAL A 396 -15.48 -14.11 13.00
CA VAL A 396 -14.73 -14.59 14.15
C VAL A 396 -13.72 -15.57 13.56
N SER A 397 -12.44 -15.19 13.58
CA SER A 397 -11.36 -16.02 13.05
C SER A 397 -11.50 -17.47 13.53
N PRO A 398 -11.29 -18.49 12.67
CA PRO A 398 -11.29 -19.90 13.08
C PRO A 398 -10.23 -20.22 14.13
N GLN A 399 -9.28 -19.30 14.38
CA GLN A 399 -8.31 -19.41 15.47
C GLN A 399 -8.93 -19.18 16.87
N ASN A 400 -10.22 -18.83 16.93
CA ASN A 400 -11.04 -18.79 18.16
C ASN A 400 -12.24 -19.75 18.10
N LEU A 401 -12.24 -20.77 17.23
CA LEU A 401 -13.07 -21.96 17.52
C LEU A 401 -12.31 -22.81 18.55
N PRO A 402 -12.92 -23.11 19.72
CA PRO A 402 -12.34 -24.06 20.64
C PRO A 402 -12.12 -25.37 19.88
N GLN A 403 -10.88 -25.84 19.89
CA GLN A 403 -10.63 -27.25 19.65
C GLN A 403 -11.61 -28.03 20.52
N GLU A 404 -12.21 -29.06 19.92
CA GLU A 404 -13.06 -30.06 20.55
C GLU A 404 -12.27 -30.70 21.71
N LYS A 405 -12.23 -30.00 22.85
CA LYS A 405 -11.83 -30.51 24.14
C LYS A 405 -13.10 -30.88 24.85
N GLU A 406 -13.12 -32.14 25.27
CA GLU A 406 -14.15 -32.72 26.11
C GLU A 406 -14.66 -31.73 27.15
N GLN A 407 -15.96 -31.75 27.30
CA GLN A 407 -16.80 -30.89 28.10
C GLN A 407 -16.43 -30.99 29.60
N GLU A 408 -15.29 -30.42 30.00
CA GLU A 408 -15.02 -30.11 31.40
C GLU A 408 -15.62 -28.75 31.71
N LYS A 409 -16.67 -28.74 32.54
CA LYS A 409 -17.29 -27.54 33.09
C LYS A 409 -16.21 -26.52 33.48
N GLU A 410 -16.20 -25.40 32.76
CA GLU A 410 -15.27 -24.30 32.96
C GLU A 410 -15.63 -23.58 34.28
N CYS A 411 -14.88 -23.88 35.32
CA CYS A 411 -14.96 -23.27 36.63
C CYS A 411 -13.74 -22.33 36.81
N VAL A 412 -13.93 -21.24 37.54
CA VAL A 412 -12.89 -20.29 37.93
C VAL A 412 -11.96 -21.00 38.91
N ASP A 413 -10.76 -21.37 38.44
CA ASP A 413 -9.75 -22.04 39.25
C ASP A 413 -9.08 -21.04 40.21
N ILE A 414 -9.31 -21.20 41.51
CA ILE A 414 -8.85 -20.26 42.53
C ILE A 414 -7.33 -20.16 42.64
N ASN A 415 -6.58 -21.15 42.13
CA ASN A 415 -5.11 -21.16 42.14
C ASN A 415 -4.47 -20.45 40.95
N HIS A 416 -5.16 -20.32 39.82
CA HIS A 416 -4.56 -19.79 38.60
C HIS A 416 -5.30 -18.59 38.01
N ALA A 417 -6.58 -18.39 38.35
CA ALA A 417 -7.42 -17.31 37.83
C ALA A 417 -6.81 -15.91 38.06
N SER A 418 -7.08 -14.95 37.18
CA SER A 418 -6.71 -13.55 37.39
C SER A 418 -7.57 -12.91 38.49
N VAL A 419 -7.19 -11.70 38.94
CA VAL A 419 -7.99 -10.94 39.92
C VAL A 419 -9.37 -10.64 39.33
N GLU A 420 -9.44 -10.24 38.07
CA GLU A 420 -10.69 -9.93 37.36
C GLU A 420 -11.58 -11.16 37.16
N GLU A 421 -10.99 -12.35 37.02
CA GLU A 421 -11.72 -13.61 36.93
C GLU A 421 -12.29 -14.04 38.28
N LEU A 422 -11.51 -13.87 39.35
CA LEU A 422 -11.97 -14.12 40.72
C LEU A 422 -13.11 -13.18 41.13
N GLU A 423 -13.14 -11.95 40.63
CA GLU A 423 -14.23 -10.99 40.87
C GLU A 423 -15.59 -11.43 40.31
N LYS A 424 -15.62 -12.42 39.40
CA LYS A 424 -16.87 -13.02 38.90
C LYS A 424 -17.54 -13.93 39.94
N ILE A 425 -16.80 -14.32 41.00
CA ILE A 425 -17.31 -15.17 42.08
C ILE A 425 -18.15 -14.31 43.04
N THR A 426 -19.35 -14.77 43.37
CA THR A 426 -20.26 -14.02 44.25
C THR A 426 -19.64 -13.84 45.64
N GLY A 427 -19.53 -12.58 46.08
CA GLY A 427 -18.93 -12.23 47.38
C GLY A 427 -17.40 -12.03 47.33
N VAL A 428 -16.79 -12.12 46.15
CA VAL A 428 -15.38 -11.78 45.91
C VAL A 428 -15.31 -10.46 45.14
N GLY A 429 -14.98 -9.37 45.84
CA GLY A 429 -14.65 -8.09 45.20
C GLY A 429 -13.13 -7.91 45.03
N PRO A 430 -12.67 -6.81 44.40
CA PRO A 430 -11.25 -6.61 44.06
C PRO A 430 -10.29 -6.85 45.22
N THR A 431 -10.65 -6.35 46.41
CA THR A 431 -9.83 -6.51 47.62
C THR A 431 -9.77 -7.96 48.13
N ILE A 432 -10.84 -8.74 47.96
CA ILE A 432 -10.85 -10.16 48.34
C ILE A 432 -10.14 -10.99 47.27
N ALA A 433 -10.37 -10.70 45.98
CA ALA A 433 -9.69 -11.34 44.85
C ALA A 433 -8.16 -11.23 44.98
N GLN A 434 -7.64 -10.04 45.29
CA GLN A 434 -6.21 -9.84 45.49
C GLN A 434 -5.66 -10.66 46.67
N ARG A 435 -6.40 -10.74 47.79
CA ARG A 435 -6.01 -11.59 48.92
C ARG A 435 -6.05 -13.07 48.57
N ILE A 436 -6.99 -13.50 47.72
CA ILE A 436 -7.04 -14.88 47.24
C ILE A 436 -5.75 -15.19 46.48
N VAL A 437 -5.32 -14.32 45.57
CA VAL A 437 -4.06 -14.47 44.82
C VAL A 437 -2.84 -14.51 45.74
N GLU A 438 -2.76 -13.60 46.72
CA GLU A 438 -1.66 -13.50 47.68
C GLU A 438 -1.51 -14.74 48.58
N ASN A 439 -2.60 -15.46 48.85
CA ASN A 439 -2.61 -16.62 49.76
C ASN A 439 -2.66 -17.97 49.02
N ARG A 440 -2.37 -18.00 47.71
CA ARG A 440 -2.21 -19.24 46.95
C ARG A 440 -0.99 -20.05 47.45
N PRO A 441 -1.00 -21.39 47.31
CA PRO A 441 -2.05 -22.21 46.72
C PRO A 441 -3.07 -22.76 47.74
N TYR A 442 -4.25 -23.10 47.24
CA TYR A 442 -5.33 -23.78 47.96
C TYR A 442 -5.43 -25.23 47.49
N SER A 443 -5.74 -26.15 48.40
CA SER A 443 -5.95 -27.57 48.05
C SER A 443 -7.43 -27.89 47.83
N SER A 444 -8.33 -27.04 48.34
CA SER A 444 -9.78 -27.18 48.21
C SER A 444 -10.47 -25.82 48.32
N LEU A 445 -11.73 -25.72 47.88
CA LEU A 445 -12.52 -24.49 48.06
C LEU A 445 -12.69 -24.12 49.53
N ASP A 446 -12.71 -25.11 50.43
CA ASP A 446 -12.77 -24.90 51.88
C ASP A 446 -11.61 -24.07 52.42
N ASP A 447 -10.45 -24.14 51.78
CA ASP A 447 -9.27 -23.38 52.22
C ASP A 447 -9.44 -21.86 52.04
N LEU A 448 -10.42 -21.41 51.24
CA LEU A 448 -10.74 -19.98 51.10
C LEU A 448 -11.21 -19.35 52.41
N ILE A 449 -11.64 -20.13 53.41
CA ILE A 449 -11.96 -19.61 54.75
C ILE A 449 -10.77 -18.93 55.43
N LYS A 450 -9.53 -19.26 55.01
CA LYS A 450 -8.30 -18.65 55.52
C LYS A 450 -8.10 -17.23 54.98
N VAL A 451 -8.79 -16.86 53.90
CA VAL A 451 -8.71 -15.54 53.29
C VAL A 451 -9.53 -14.55 54.10
N LYS A 452 -8.85 -13.55 54.68
CA LYS A 452 -9.50 -12.49 55.44
C LYS A 452 -10.57 -11.77 54.59
N GLY A 453 -11.83 -11.91 54.98
CA GLY A 453 -13.00 -11.38 54.27
C GLY A 453 -13.93 -12.45 53.71
N ILE A 454 -13.51 -13.72 53.70
CA ILE A 454 -14.37 -14.87 53.37
C ILE A 454 -14.75 -15.57 54.66
N GLY A 455 -16.00 -15.43 55.08
CA GLY A 455 -16.58 -16.19 56.20
C GLY A 455 -17.42 -17.37 55.73
N GLU A 456 -17.90 -18.22 56.64
CA GLU A 456 -18.66 -19.45 56.34
C GLU A 456 -19.83 -19.21 55.37
N VAL A 457 -20.58 -18.12 55.58
CA VAL A 457 -21.73 -17.75 54.72
C VAL A 457 -21.28 -17.41 53.30
N THR A 458 -20.17 -16.69 53.15
CA THR A 458 -19.63 -16.33 51.83
C THR A 458 -19.04 -17.56 51.16
N LEU A 459 -18.29 -18.38 51.90
CA LEU A 459 -17.74 -19.63 51.39
C LEU A 459 -18.83 -20.57 50.88
N GLN A 460 -19.93 -20.71 51.62
CA GLN A 460 -21.05 -21.55 51.19
C GLN A 460 -21.67 -21.03 49.89
N LYS A 461 -21.86 -19.71 49.76
CA LYS A 461 -22.34 -19.10 48.50
C LYS A 461 -21.40 -19.36 47.33
N ILE A 462 -20.08 -19.29 47.55
CA ILE A 462 -19.08 -19.59 46.52
C ILE A 462 -19.22 -21.04 46.03
N LYS A 463 -19.40 -21.98 46.95
CA LYS A 463 -19.61 -23.40 46.64
C LYS A 463 -20.93 -23.67 45.93
N ASP A 464 -22.03 -23.11 46.45
CA ASP A 464 -23.38 -23.29 45.91
C ASP A 464 -23.51 -22.70 44.50
N GLN A 465 -22.77 -21.63 44.20
CA GLN A 465 -22.71 -21.02 42.87
C GLN A 465 -22.12 -21.97 41.83
N GLY A 466 -21.29 -22.94 42.25
CA GLY A 466 -20.68 -23.94 41.37
C GLY A 466 -19.73 -23.35 40.32
N LEU A 467 -19.35 -22.08 40.45
CA LEU A 467 -18.46 -21.39 39.53
C LEU A 467 -16.99 -21.50 39.91
N ALA A 468 -16.65 -21.71 41.18
CA ALA A 468 -15.26 -21.83 41.62
C ALA A 468 -14.80 -23.29 41.66
N CYS A 469 -13.53 -23.55 41.39
CA CYS A 469 -12.90 -24.85 41.59
C CYS A 469 -11.44 -24.74 41.97
N VAL A 470 -10.82 -25.87 42.25
CA VAL A 470 -9.38 -26.00 42.50
C VAL A 470 -8.84 -26.99 41.48
N LYS A 471 -7.92 -26.56 40.62
CA LYS A 471 -7.22 -27.43 39.67
C LYS A 471 -5.71 -27.49 39.93
#